data_AF-A0A7D3ZK11-F1
#
_entry.id   AF-A0A7D3ZK11-F1
#
_cell.length_a   1.000
_cell.length_b   1.000
_cell.length_c   1.000
_cell.angle_alpha   90.00
_cell.angle_beta   90.00
_cell.angle_gamma   90.00
#
_symmetry.space_group_name_H-M   'P 1'
#
loop_
_entity.id
_entity.type
_entity.pdbx_description
1 polymer ?
#
loop_
_entity_poly.entity_id
_entity_poly.type
_entity_poly.pdbx_seq_one_letter_code
_entity_poly.pdbx_strand_id
1 'polypeptide(L)'
;MAAGDRERIGRGLELIAAGLGPFVDRRMTAARGPGWLAGWEARDSERFGGRRGYSLGDARFLLRVVTEERDVFRQALPRPGLSLASEIREAGNKYGHEFDASAFTPAETGRALSAIAQLLRLAGANAEAAEAQRLAGGAPAPPPGSPRPSGPAGPPPPRPGAAYPPSAGGGVPKPAIFAGAGCLALVVVGLVIAFVVGVVGHDDAGGDGDGGGGGGGGHHGKYSGVKNGTELGSYQGIKLSPGRYLDFTDDPRHPKENGGDLKFNAATTELRADRVAVVRPGGKAGYQACRDDTTAQWRALDADTLPGRSLCVTRDDGVIGLVQVRRFVDEPDTRGIYVVVDLTAWKGPAPK
;
A
#
# COMPACT_ATOMS: atom_id res chain seq x y z
N MET A 1 -9.61 9.03 -6.96
CA MET A 1 -8.39 8.80 -7.76
C MET A 1 -8.17 7.30 -7.88
N ALA A 2 -7.63 6.80 -9.01
CA ALA A 2 -7.24 5.40 -9.11
C ALA A 2 -6.04 5.14 -8.19
N ALA A 3 -6.04 4.01 -7.46
CA ALA A 3 -4.92 3.62 -6.62
C ALA A 3 -3.63 3.50 -7.44
N GLY A 4 -2.51 4.00 -6.90
CA GLY A 4 -1.20 3.88 -7.55
C GLY A 4 -0.79 2.41 -7.70
N ASP A 5 0.09 2.10 -8.66
CA ASP A 5 0.49 0.72 -8.96
C ASP A 5 1.09 -0.01 -7.76
N ARG A 6 1.97 0.67 -7.03
CA ARG A 6 2.52 0.18 -5.75
C ARG A 6 1.44 -0.07 -4.69
N GLU A 7 0.43 0.80 -4.60
CA GLU A 7 -0.68 0.64 -3.67
C GLU A 7 -1.51 -0.59 -4.01
N ARG A 8 -1.79 -0.81 -5.30
CA ARG A 8 -2.48 -2.01 -5.79
C ARG A 8 -1.70 -3.28 -5.43
N ILE A 9 -0.38 -3.29 -5.57
CA ILE A 9 0.48 -4.40 -5.10
C ILE A 9 0.32 -4.62 -3.60
N GLY A 10 0.36 -3.56 -2.79
CA GLY A 10 0.15 -3.65 -1.34
C GLY A 10 -1.17 -4.34 -0.98
N ARG A 11 -2.27 -3.92 -1.61
CA ARG A 11 -3.59 -4.55 -1.45
C ARG A 11 -3.60 -6.01 -1.92
N GLY A 12 -2.88 -6.32 -2.99
CA GLY A 12 -2.68 -7.71 -3.45
C GLY A 12 -1.98 -8.60 -2.41
N LEU A 13 -0.99 -8.06 -1.69
CA LEU A 13 -0.30 -8.79 -0.62
C LEU A 13 -1.22 -9.01 0.60
N GLU A 14 -2.09 -8.05 0.93
CA GLU A 14 -3.12 -8.23 1.96
C GLU A 14 -4.08 -9.37 1.61
N LEU A 15 -4.46 -9.50 0.33
CA LEU A 15 -5.28 -10.62 -0.16
C LEU A 15 -4.55 -11.97 -0.06
N ILE A 16 -3.22 -12.00 -0.26
CA ILE A 16 -2.41 -13.20 0.01
C ILE A 16 -2.48 -13.56 1.49
N ALA A 17 -2.27 -12.61 2.39
CA ALA A 17 -2.34 -12.87 3.83
C ALA A 17 -3.71 -13.47 4.22
N ALA A 18 -4.79 -12.83 3.78
CA ALA A 18 -6.16 -13.27 4.09
C ALA A 18 -6.50 -14.64 3.49
N GLY A 19 -6.20 -14.86 2.21
CA GLY A 19 -6.64 -16.05 1.49
C GLY A 19 -5.68 -17.25 1.60
N LEU A 20 -4.38 -17.01 1.71
CA LEU A 20 -3.36 -18.07 1.77
C LEU A 20 -3.06 -18.52 3.20
N GLY A 21 -3.24 -17.64 4.20
CA GLY A 21 -2.97 -17.93 5.61
C GLY A 21 -3.67 -19.20 6.12
N PRO A 22 -5.01 -19.28 6.05
CA PRO A 22 -5.75 -20.47 6.49
C PRO A 22 -5.39 -21.74 5.70
N PHE A 23 -5.03 -21.61 4.42
CA PHE A 23 -4.59 -22.73 3.61
C PHE A 23 -3.24 -23.27 4.07
N VAL A 24 -2.26 -22.40 4.28
CA VAL A 24 -0.92 -22.77 4.76
C VAL A 24 -0.99 -23.41 6.13
N ASP A 25 -1.72 -22.82 7.06
CA ASP A 25 -1.83 -23.35 8.42
C ASP A 25 -2.43 -24.75 8.46
N ARG A 26 -3.53 -24.98 7.72
CA ARG A 26 -4.13 -26.33 7.62
C ARG A 26 -3.15 -27.36 7.05
N ARG A 27 -2.41 -26.99 5.99
CA ARG A 27 -1.47 -27.92 5.33
C ARG A 27 -0.25 -28.21 6.20
N MET A 28 0.30 -27.19 6.85
CA MET A 28 1.45 -27.35 7.74
C MET A 28 1.07 -28.07 9.02
N THR A 29 -0.09 -27.75 9.62
CA THR A 29 -0.60 -28.48 10.78
C THR A 29 -0.80 -29.97 10.48
N ALA A 30 -1.34 -30.30 9.30
CA ALA A 30 -1.49 -31.70 8.89
C ALA A 30 -0.14 -32.41 8.67
N ALA A 31 0.87 -31.72 8.14
CA ALA A 31 2.15 -32.33 7.79
C ALA A 31 3.19 -32.34 8.92
N ARG A 32 3.13 -31.36 9.83
CA ARG A 32 4.16 -31.07 10.85
C ARG A 32 3.59 -30.91 12.26
N GLY A 33 2.26 -30.95 12.43
CA GLY A 33 1.58 -30.79 13.72
C GLY A 33 1.26 -29.32 14.06
N PRO A 34 0.40 -29.07 15.07
CA PRO A 34 -0.09 -27.73 15.41
C PRO A 34 0.98 -26.76 15.93
N GLY A 35 2.14 -27.27 16.37
CA GLY A 35 3.29 -26.46 16.81
C GLY A 35 4.24 -26.07 15.68
N TRP A 36 3.87 -26.26 14.41
CA TRP A 36 4.78 -26.09 13.28
C TRP A 36 5.37 -24.67 13.18
N LEU A 37 4.61 -23.64 13.56
CA LEU A 37 5.06 -22.24 13.52
C LEU A 37 6.20 -22.00 14.52
N ALA A 38 6.04 -22.45 15.77
CA ALA A 38 7.10 -22.39 16.77
C ALA A 38 8.33 -23.21 16.34
N GLY A 39 8.11 -24.37 15.72
CA GLY A 39 9.19 -25.18 15.13
C GLY A 39 9.90 -24.47 13.97
N TRP A 40 9.18 -23.69 13.18
CA TRP A 40 9.78 -22.82 12.15
C TRP A 40 10.65 -21.73 12.78
N GLU A 41 10.09 -20.98 13.75
CA GLU A 41 10.79 -19.91 14.47
C GLU A 41 12.08 -20.40 15.13
N ALA A 42 12.04 -21.57 15.76
CA ALA A 42 13.21 -22.20 16.38
C ALA A 42 14.29 -22.52 15.32
N ARG A 43 13.94 -23.19 14.23
CA ARG A 43 14.87 -23.53 13.14
C ARG A 43 15.51 -22.29 12.52
N ASP A 44 14.73 -21.25 12.28
CA ASP A 44 15.25 -20.01 11.69
C ASP A 44 16.11 -19.22 12.70
N SER A 45 15.75 -19.21 13.98
CA SER A 45 16.54 -18.58 15.04
C SER A 45 17.92 -19.26 15.19
N GLU A 46 17.97 -20.60 15.09
CA GLU A 46 19.22 -21.35 15.07
C GLU A 46 20.06 -21.05 13.82
N ARG A 47 19.42 -20.96 12.65
CA ARG A 47 20.12 -20.76 11.37
C ARG A 47 20.66 -19.36 11.18
N PHE A 48 19.90 -18.34 11.57
CA PHE A 48 20.20 -16.93 11.26
C PHE A 48 20.56 -16.10 12.49
N GLY A 49 20.48 -16.68 13.69
CA GLY A 49 20.69 -15.98 14.95
C GLY A 49 19.54 -15.03 15.32
N GLY A 50 19.39 -14.82 16.63
CA GLY A 50 18.35 -13.98 17.22
C GLY A 50 16.98 -14.64 17.24
N ARG A 51 16.10 -14.17 18.13
CA ARG A 51 14.71 -14.63 18.20
C ARG A 51 13.95 -14.12 16.98
N ARG A 52 13.30 -15.02 16.26
CA ARG A 52 12.40 -14.71 15.12
C ARG A 52 10.96 -14.92 15.54
N GLY A 53 10.09 -13.99 15.18
CA GLY A 53 8.63 -14.17 15.22
C GLY A 53 8.08 -14.16 13.81
N TYR A 54 7.05 -14.96 13.56
CA TYR A 54 6.36 -15.00 12.28
C TYR A 54 4.85 -14.97 12.48
N SER A 55 4.14 -14.35 11.54
CA SER A 55 2.69 -14.22 11.58
C SER A 55 2.06 -14.84 10.34
N LEU A 56 0.94 -15.54 10.51
CA LEU A 56 0.10 -15.97 9.38
C LEU A 56 -0.60 -14.79 8.68
N GLY A 57 -0.52 -13.59 9.25
CA GLY A 57 -0.86 -12.35 8.57
C GLY A 57 0.23 -11.86 7.62
N ASP A 58 1.45 -12.42 7.63
CA ASP A 58 2.54 -11.96 6.78
C ASP A 58 2.57 -12.66 5.42
N ALA A 59 2.26 -11.92 4.35
CA ALA A 59 2.20 -12.45 3.00
C ALA A 59 3.55 -13.01 2.50
N ARG A 60 4.67 -12.32 2.80
CA ARG A 60 6.01 -12.75 2.38
C ARG A 60 6.44 -14.01 3.14
N PHE A 61 6.10 -14.09 4.43
CA PHE A 61 6.31 -15.29 5.22
C PHE A 61 5.51 -16.48 4.68
N LEU A 62 4.21 -16.31 4.42
CA LEU A 62 3.37 -17.37 3.86
C LEU A 62 3.91 -17.89 2.52
N LEU A 63 4.30 -16.99 1.62
CA LEU A 63 4.91 -17.35 0.33
C LEU A 63 6.24 -18.08 0.52
N ARG A 64 7.05 -17.66 1.51
CA ARG A 64 8.28 -18.36 1.87
C ARG A 64 8.01 -19.79 2.33
N VAL A 65 7.06 -19.99 3.25
CA VAL A 65 6.64 -21.32 3.72
C VAL A 65 6.23 -22.20 2.55
N VAL A 66 5.40 -21.69 1.63
CA VAL A 66 4.98 -22.41 0.42
C VAL A 66 6.19 -22.82 -0.45
N THR A 67 7.16 -21.93 -0.64
CA THR A 67 8.33 -22.19 -1.49
C THR A 67 9.40 -23.07 -0.86
N GLU A 68 9.51 -23.10 0.47
CA GLU A 68 10.54 -23.83 1.20
C GLU A 68 10.05 -25.23 1.64
N GLU A 69 8.79 -25.38 2.05
CA GLU A 69 8.19 -26.69 2.42
C GLU A 69 7.61 -27.39 1.17
N ARG A 70 8.49 -27.57 0.17
CA ARG A 70 8.10 -28.06 -1.16
C ARG A 70 7.46 -29.44 -1.12
N ASP A 71 7.88 -30.31 -0.21
CA ASP A 71 7.32 -31.66 -0.05
C ASP A 71 5.84 -31.61 0.37
N VAL A 72 5.47 -30.64 1.21
CA VAL A 72 4.08 -30.38 1.63
C VAL A 72 3.28 -29.75 0.48
N PHE A 73 3.80 -28.69 -0.13
CA PHE A 73 3.02 -27.86 -1.05
C PHE A 73 2.99 -28.36 -2.49
N ARG A 74 3.92 -29.20 -2.94
CA ARG A 74 3.84 -29.85 -4.28
C ARG A 74 2.59 -30.70 -4.45
N GLN A 75 2.10 -31.28 -3.36
CA GLN A 75 0.90 -32.13 -3.37
C GLN A 75 -0.37 -31.29 -3.17
N ALA A 76 -0.27 -30.23 -2.37
CA ALA A 76 -1.40 -29.39 -2.00
C ALA A 76 -1.74 -28.29 -3.02
N LEU A 77 -0.76 -27.79 -3.78
CA LEU A 77 -0.92 -26.79 -4.82
C LEU A 77 -0.56 -27.40 -6.19
N PRO A 78 -1.55 -27.63 -7.07
CA PRO A 78 -1.25 -28.10 -8.41
C PRO A 78 -0.40 -27.07 -9.16
N ARG A 79 0.34 -27.53 -10.18
CA ARG A 79 1.11 -26.62 -11.04
C ARG A 79 0.15 -25.60 -11.68
N PRO A 80 0.52 -24.31 -11.75
CA PRO A 80 1.85 -23.73 -11.48
C PRO A 80 2.06 -23.14 -10.07
N GLY A 81 1.38 -23.63 -9.02
CA GLY A 81 1.32 -22.99 -7.70
C GLY A 81 2.67 -22.58 -7.07
N LEU A 82 3.67 -23.47 -7.03
CA LEU A 82 4.99 -23.11 -6.48
C LEU A 82 5.73 -22.04 -7.29
N SER A 83 5.61 -22.08 -8.61
CA SER A 83 6.22 -21.07 -9.48
C SER A 83 5.56 -19.71 -9.26
N LEU A 84 4.23 -19.68 -9.14
CA LEU A 84 3.48 -18.46 -8.80
C LEU A 84 3.90 -17.93 -7.42
N ALA A 85 4.03 -18.80 -6.41
CA ALA A 85 4.46 -18.39 -5.08
C ALA A 85 5.84 -17.73 -5.09
N SER A 86 6.80 -18.26 -5.85
CA SER A 86 8.11 -17.65 -6.03
C SER A 86 8.03 -16.28 -6.71
N GLU A 87 7.28 -16.16 -7.81
CA GLU A 87 7.09 -14.89 -8.53
C GLU A 87 6.46 -13.81 -7.63
N ILE A 88 5.42 -14.17 -6.88
CA ILE A 88 4.75 -13.23 -5.96
C ILE A 88 5.69 -12.86 -4.81
N ARG A 89 6.52 -13.80 -4.32
CA ARG A 89 7.54 -13.51 -3.30
C ARG A 89 8.56 -12.50 -3.81
N GLU A 90 8.98 -12.57 -5.08
CA GLU A 90 9.85 -11.57 -5.69
C GLU A 90 9.18 -10.19 -5.76
N ALA A 91 7.90 -10.13 -6.17
CA ALA A 91 7.12 -8.89 -6.15
C ALA A 91 6.97 -8.32 -4.73
N GLY A 92 6.70 -9.17 -3.73
CA GLY A 92 6.63 -8.78 -2.32
C GLY A 92 7.98 -8.33 -1.75
N ASN A 93 9.07 -8.94 -2.21
CA ASN A 93 10.44 -8.50 -1.91
C ASN A 93 10.68 -7.09 -2.46
N LYS A 94 10.44 -6.89 -3.76
CA LYS A 94 10.53 -5.57 -4.41
C LYS A 94 9.68 -4.53 -3.67
N TYR A 95 8.44 -4.87 -3.32
CA TYR A 95 7.55 -4.01 -2.54
C TYR A 95 8.14 -3.60 -1.19
N GLY A 96 8.86 -4.47 -0.50
CA GLY A 96 9.51 -4.15 0.77
C GLY A 96 10.91 -3.53 0.65
N HIS A 97 11.46 -3.34 -0.56
CA HIS A 97 12.78 -2.75 -0.76
C HIS A 97 12.76 -1.43 -1.52
N GLU A 98 11.84 -1.25 -2.46
CA GLU A 98 11.71 -0.04 -3.26
C GLU A 98 10.51 0.76 -2.77
N PHE A 99 10.67 2.04 -2.41
CA PHE A 99 9.60 2.85 -1.80
C PHE A 99 8.96 3.86 -2.71
N ASP A 100 9.60 4.09 -3.86
CA ASP A 100 9.13 5.00 -4.88
C ASP A 100 7.74 4.57 -5.39
N ALA A 101 6.86 5.54 -5.63
CA ALA A 101 5.55 5.27 -6.24
C ALA A 101 5.67 4.64 -7.64
N SER A 102 6.76 4.92 -8.35
CA SER A 102 7.14 4.36 -9.65
C SER A 102 7.92 3.04 -9.57
N ALA A 103 8.13 2.48 -8.38
CA ALA A 103 8.78 1.18 -8.20
C ALA A 103 8.08 0.06 -8.98
N PHE A 104 6.80 0.21 -9.30
CA PHE A 104 6.05 -0.71 -10.12
C PHE A 104 5.49 -0.01 -11.34
N THR A 105 5.74 -0.60 -12.51
CA THR A 105 5.05 -0.22 -13.75
C THR A 105 3.63 -0.81 -13.79
N PRO A 106 2.73 -0.26 -14.63
CA PRO A 106 1.39 -0.82 -14.80
C PRO A 106 1.40 -2.29 -15.27
N ALA A 107 2.34 -2.63 -16.15
CA ALA A 107 2.49 -3.98 -16.68
C ALA A 107 2.99 -4.98 -15.63
N GLU A 108 4.00 -4.61 -14.84
CA GLU A 108 4.46 -5.43 -13.70
C GLU A 108 3.33 -5.61 -12.67
N THR A 109 2.58 -4.55 -12.40
CA THR A 109 1.47 -4.57 -11.44
C THR A 109 0.37 -5.52 -11.88
N GLY A 110 -0.07 -5.42 -13.14
CA GLY A 110 -1.08 -6.32 -13.70
C GLY A 110 -0.63 -7.78 -13.69
N ARG A 111 0.65 -8.05 -13.98
CA ARG A 111 1.23 -9.40 -13.94
C ARG A 111 1.22 -9.97 -12.52
N ALA A 112 1.77 -9.23 -11.55
CA ALA A 112 1.85 -9.68 -10.17
C ALA A 112 0.45 -9.94 -9.57
N LEU A 113 -0.52 -9.06 -9.83
CA LEU A 113 -1.89 -9.23 -9.33
C LEU A 113 -2.62 -10.40 -10.00
N SER A 114 -2.35 -10.65 -11.28
CA SER A 114 -2.86 -11.83 -11.97
C SER A 114 -2.25 -13.12 -11.42
N ALA A 115 -0.96 -13.11 -11.06
CA ALA A 115 -0.30 -14.23 -10.41
C ALA A 115 -0.89 -14.50 -9.02
N ILE A 116 -1.10 -13.45 -8.22
CA ILE A 116 -1.80 -13.52 -6.92
C ILE A 116 -3.18 -14.15 -7.08
N ALA A 117 -3.98 -13.67 -8.03
CA ALA A 117 -5.32 -14.19 -8.28
C ALA A 117 -5.29 -15.68 -8.67
N GLN A 118 -4.32 -16.11 -9.49
CA GLN A 118 -4.16 -17.52 -9.85
C GLN A 118 -3.76 -18.38 -8.65
N LEU A 119 -2.79 -17.95 -7.85
CA LEU A 119 -2.36 -18.70 -6.67
C LEU A 119 -3.50 -18.87 -5.67
N LEU A 120 -4.26 -17.79 -5.39
CA LEU A 120 -5.40 -17.81 -4.48
C LEU A 120 -6.51 -18.77 -4.96
N ARG A 121 -6.79 -18.84 -6.27
CA ARG A 121 -7.73 -19.85 -6.82
C ARG A 121 -7.24 -21.27 -6.58
N LEU A 122 -5.94 -21.54 -6.79
CA LEU A 122 -5.36 -22.87 -6.53
C LEU A 122 -5.45 -23.25 -5.05
N ALA A 123 -5.37 -22.25 -4.15
CA ALA A 123 -5.54 -22.44 -2.71
C ALA A 123 -7.02 -22.52 -2.27
N GLY A 124 -7.98 -22.26 -3.17
CA GLY A 124 -9.43 -22.24 -2.89
C GLY A 124 -9.97 -20.92 -2.34
N ALA A 125 -9.14 -19.88 -2.25
CA ALA A 125 -9.49 -18.53 -1.80
C ALA A 125 -10.13 -17.71 -2.93
N ASN A 126 -11.32 -18.14 -3.37
CA ASN A 126 -11.96 -17.62 -4.58
C ASN A 126 -12.42 -16.16 -4.47
N ALA A 127 -12.80 -15.70 -3.28
CA ALA A 127 -13.24 -14.32 -3.07
C ALA A 127 -12.06 -13.35 -3.18
N GLU A 128 -10.96 -13.66 -2.50
CA GLU A 128 -9.71 -12.91 -2.53
C GLU A 128 -9.10 -12.94 -3.94
N ALA A 129 -9.18 -14.08 -4.62
CA ALA A 129 -8.74 -14.19 -6.01
C ALA A 129 -9.55 -13.30 -6.98
N ALA A 130 -10.86 -13.18 -6.76
CA ALA A 130 -11.70 -12.32 -7.59
C ALA A 130 -11.34 -10.85 -7.38
N GLU A 131 -11.05 -10.44 -6.14
CA GLU A 131 -10.61 -9.07 -5.84
C GLU A 131 -9.22 -8.80 -6.40
N ALA A 132 -8.27 -9.72 -6.29
CA ALA A 132 -6.95 -9.59 -6.90
C ALA A 132 -7.04 -9.43 -8.43
N GLN A 133 -7.98 -10.13 -9.08
CA GLN A 133 -8.22 -9.99 -10.51
C GLN A 133 -8.79 -8.61 -10.88
N ARG A 134 -9.69 -8.06 -10.07
CA ARG A 134 -10.21 -6.70 -10.24
C ARG A 134 -9.10 -5.68 -10.07
N LEU A 135 -8.28 -5.85 -9.04
CA LEU A 135 -7.10 -5.02 -8.83
C LEU A 135 -6.15 -5.10 -10.02
N ALA A 136 -6.03 -6.24 -10.71
CA ALA A 136 -5.21 -6.39 -11.93
C ALA A 136 -5.77 -5.65 -13.16
N GLY A 137 -7.02 -5.18 -13.12
CA GLY A 137 -7.73 -4.58 -14.26
C GLY A 137 -8.50 -5.59 -15.12
N GLY A 138 -8.64 -6.84 -14.65
CA GLY A 138 -9.47 -7.84 -15.31
C GLY A 138 -10.89 -7.86 -14.74
N ALA A 139 -11.91 -7.93 -15.61
CA ALA A 139 -13.26 -8.25 -15.15
C ALA A 139 -13.26 -9.61 -14.43
N PRO A 140 -13.98 -9.77 -13.30
CA PRO A 140 -14.04 -11.05 -12.61
C PRO A 140 -14.60 -12.12 -13.56
N ALA A 141 -13.95 -13.29 -13.60
CA ALA A 141 -14.47 -14.42 -14.36
C ALA A 141 -15.89 -14.75 -13.85
N PRO A 142 -16.86 -15.02 -14.74
CA PRO A 142 -18.20 -15.39 -14.32
C PRO A 142 -18.14 -16.69 -13.49
N PRO A 143 -19.01 -16.86 -12.49
CA PRO A 143 -19.02 -18.06 -11.66
C PRO A 143 -19.23 -19.31 -12.52
N PRO A 144 -18.61 -20.44 -12.15
CA PRO A 144 -18.81 -21.71 -12.85
C PRO A 144 -20.30 -22.06 -12.85
N GLY A 145 -20.89 -22.19 -14.05
CA GLY A 145 -22.33 -22.43 -14.23
C GLY A 145 -23.09 -21.28 -14.91
N SER A 146 -22.46 -20.14 -15.14
CA SER A 146 -23.07 -19.06 -15.94
C SER A 146 -23.12 -19.46 -17.42
N PRO A 147 -24.28 -19.40 -18.11
CA PRO A 147 -24.32 -19.58 -19.55
C PRO A 147 -23.40 -18.54 -20.20
N ARG A 148 -22.45 -18.97 -21.03
CA ARG A 148 -21.75 -18.03 -21.91
C ARG A 148 -22.82 -17.34 -22.76
N PRO A 149 -22.81 -16.00 -22.89
CA PRO A 149 -23.60 -15.37 -23.92
C PRO A 149 -23.08 -15.91 -25.25
N SER A 150 -23.89 -16.73 -25.90
CA SER A 150 -23.71 -17.08 -27.30
C SER A 150 -23.71 -15.74 -28.05
N GLY A 151 -22.54 -15.36 -28.57
CA GLY A 151 -22.44 -14.22 -29.47
C GLY A 151 -23.44 -14.37 -30.62
N PRO A 152 -23.82 -13.27 -31.29
CA PRO A 152 -24.73 -13.35 -32.42
C PRO A 152 -24.21 -14.41 -33.38
N ALA A 153 -25.10 -15.35 -33.75
CA ALA A 153 -24.77 -16.41 -34.68
C ALA A 153 -24.10 -15.77 -35.90
N GLY A 154 -22.85 -16.16 -36.17
CA GLY A 154 -22.16 -15.74 -37.39
C GLY A 154 -23.01 -16.11 -38.60
N PRO A 155 -22.90 -15.36 -39.72
CA PRO A 155 -23.65 -15.68 -40.92
C PRO A 155 -23.39 -17.15 -41.31
N PRO A 156 -24.42 -17.87 -41.79
CA PRO A 156 -24.26 -19.27 -42.18
C PRO A 156 -23.14 -19.39 -43.23
N PRO A 157 -22.38 -20.50 -43.25
CA PRO A 157 -21.35 -20.70 -44.26
C PRO A 157 -21.95 -20.59 -45.67
N PRO A 158 -21.23 -20.00 -46.63
CA PRO A 158 -21.72 -19.88 -47.98
C PRO A 158 -22.00 -21.27 -48.56
N ARG A 159 -23.16 -21.41 -49.21
CA ARG A 159 -23.51 -22.63 -49.95
C ARG A 159 -22.45 -22.86 -51.05
N PRO A 160 -22.01 -24.10 -51.29
CA PRO A 160 -21.14 -24.40 -52.42
C PRO A 160 -21.82 -23.94 -53.72
N GLY A 161 -21.20 -23.01 -54.47
CA GLY A 161 -21.63 -22.62 -55.82
C GLY A 161 -22.16 -21.19 -56.02
N ALA A 162 -22.13 -20.31 -55.01
CA ALA A 162 -22.48 -18.90 -55.24
C ALA A 162 -21.24 -18.08 -55.68
N ALA A 163 -21.29 -17.53 -56.89
CA ALA A 163 -20.29 -16.61 -57.42
C ALA A 163 -20.29 -15.28 -56.64
N TYR A 164 -19.10 -14.79 -56.27
CA TYR A 164 -18.93 -13.47 -55.66
C TYR A 164 -19.24 -12.36 -56.68
N PRO A 165 -20.03 -11.32 -56.33
CA PRO A 165 -20.04 -10.09 -57.11
C PRO A 165 -18.74 -9.30 -56.88
N PRO A 166 -18.25 -8.54 -57.88
CA PRO A 166 -17.01 -7.78 -57.75
C PRO A 166 -17.17 -6.64 -56.74
N SER A 167 -16.16 -6.50 -55.89
CA SER A 167 -16.01 -5.44 -54.88
C SER A 167 -15.93 -4.06 -55.54
N ALA A 168 -16.97 -3.23 -55.36
CA ALA A 168 -16.93 -1.82 -55.72
C ALA A 168 -16.14 -1.04 -54.64
N GLY A 169 -15.17 -0.24 -55.09
CA GLY A 169 -14.19 0.45 -54.26
C GLY A 169 -14.79 1.49 -53.31
N GLY A 170 -14.36 1.42 -52.05
CA GLY A 170 -14.67 2.42 -51.02
C GLY A 170 -13.79 3.66 -51.16
N GLY A 171 -14.41 4.79 -51.49
CA GLY A 171 -13.79 6.11 -51.44
C GLY A 171 -13.61 6.60 -50.01
N VAL A 172 -12.48 7.28 -49.76
CA VAL A 172 -12.07 7.89 -48.49
C VAL A 172 -12.85 9.19 -48.26
N PRO A 173 -13.48 9.42 -47.09
CA PRO A 173 -14.03 10.74 -46.76
C PRO A 173 -12.97 11.64 -46.10
N LYS A 174 -12.90 12.90 -46.55
CA LYS A 174 -12.09 13.99 -45.95
C LYS A 174 -12.88 14.70 -44.83
N PRO A 175 -12.21 15.30 -43.82
CA PRO A 175 -12.87 16.04 -42.75
C PRO A 175 -13.24 17.47 -43.18
N ALA A 176 -14.42 17.94 -42.76
CA ALA A 176 -14.88 19.32 -42.94
C ALA A 176 -14.50 20.19 -41.73
N ILE A 177 -13.91 21.35 -42.02
CA ILE A 177 -13.58 22.42 -41.09
C ILE A 177 -14.79 23.37 -41.02
N PHE A 178 -15.34 23.60 -39.82
CA PHE A 178 -16.26 24.71 -39.59
C PHE A 178 -15.55 25.80 -38.79
N ALA A 179 -15.45 26.97 -39.43
CA ALA A 179 -15.00 28.23 -38.87
C ALA A 179 -16.22 29.06 -38.42
N GLY A 180 -16.05 29.85 -37.37
CA GLY A 180 -16.99 30.89 -36.92
C GLY A 180 -16.64 31.32 -35.49
N ALA A 181 -15.88 32.39 -35.31
CA ALA A 181 -16.39 33.74 -35.01
C ALA A 181 -17.21 33.73 -33.69
N GLY A 182 -16.68 34.18 -32.55
CA GLY A 182 -16.14 35.51 -32.32
C GLY A 182 -17.25 36.37 -31.73
N CYS A 183 -17.17 36.69 -30.43
CA CYS A 183 -17.78 37.91 -29.90
C CYS A 183 -17.17 38.28 -28.55
N LEU A 184 -16.60 39.48 -28.57
CA LEU A 184 -15.94 40.23 -27.51
C LEU A 184 -17.02 40.95 -26.69
N ALA A 185 -16.92 40.96 -25.36
CA ALA A 185 -17.59 41.97 -24.54
C ALA A 185 -16.85 42.18 -23.22
N LEU A 186 -16.14 43.31 -23.15
CA LEU A 186 -15.59 43.96 -21.96
C LEU A 186 -16.69 44.72 -21.23
N VAL A 187 -16.79 44.61 -19.90
CA VAL A 187 -17.20 45.73 -19.00
C VAL A 187 -16.46 45.59 -17.65
N VAL A 188 -16.11 46.75 -17.10
CA VAL A 188 -15.11 47.08 -16.08
C VAL A 188 -15.79 47.46 -14.74
N VAL A 189 -14.98 47.56 -13.68
CA VAL A 189 -15.16 48.29 -12.39
C VAL A 189 -15.87 47.47 -11.31
N GLY A 190 -15.23 47.05 -10.20
CA GLY A 190 -14.64 47.80 -9.08
C GLY A 190 -15.19 47.10 -7.81
N LEU A 191 -14.50 46.86 -6.69
CA LEU A 191 -14.00 47.82 -5.72
C LEU A 191 -13.37 47.01 -4.56
N VAL A 192 -12.32 47.58 -3.97
CA VAL A 192 -11.63 47.20 -2.73
C VAL A 192 -12.58 46.99 -1.54
N ILE A 193 -12.47 45.87 -0.81
CA ILE A 193 -12.87 45.78 0.61
C ILE A 193 -11.87 44.91 1.40
N ALA A 194 -11.58 45.42 2.59
CA ALA A 194 -10.54 45.07 3.53
C ALA A 194 -10.70 43.73 4.26
N PHE A 195 -9.52 43.20 4.59
CA PHE A 195 -9.13 42.38 5.74
C PHE A 195 -10.06 42.48 6.98
N VAL A 196 -10.73 41.38 7.36
CA VAL A 196 -11.11 41.07 8.76
C VAL A 196 -11.13 39.55 8.97
N VAL A 197 -10.44 39.14 10.04
CA VAL A 197 -10.33 37.79 10.61
C VAL A 197 -11.66 37.37 11.25
N GLY A 198 -12.17 36.15 10.99
CA GLY A 198 -13.28 35.57 11.77
C GLY A 198 -13.93 34.31 11.18
N VAL A 199 -13.68 33.19 11.85
CA VAL A 199 -14.19 31.80 11.72
C VAL A 199 -15.70 31.62 11.40
N VAL A 200 -16.05 30.68 10.50
CA VAL A 200 -16.97 29.49 10.65
C VAL A 200 -17.54 29.02 9.28
N GLY A 201 -17.34 27.74 8.93
CA GLY A 201 -18.40 26.85 8.37
C GLY A 201 -18.44 26.48 6.86
N HIS A 202 -18.00 25.24 6.57
CA HIS A 202 -18.42 24.22 5.57
C HIS A 202 -18.62 24.48 4.05
N ASP A 203 -18.03 23.52 3.31
CA ASP A 203 -18.38 22.81 2.06
C ASP A 203 -18.13 23.33 0.61
N ASP A 204 -17.42 22.42 -0.09
CA ASP A 204 -17.46 21.97 -1.49
C ASP A 204 -16.65 22.62 -2.63
N ALA A 205 -16.21 21.68 -3.51
CA ALA A 205 -15.53 21.77 -4.80
C ALA A 205 -14.03 22.12 -4.76
N GLY A 206 -13.10 21.32 -5.31
CA GLY A 206 -13.17 20.60 -6.58
C GLY A 206 -12.45 21.44 -7.65
N GLY A 207 -11.30 20.97 -8.15
CA GLY A 207 -10.61 21.61 -9.28
C GLY A 207 -9.10 21.40 -9.32
N ASP A 208 -8.70 20.36 -10.04
CA ASP A 208 -7.66 20.26 -11.07
C ASP A 208 -6.22 20.77 -10.82
N GLY A 209 -5.27 19.91 -11.17
CA GLY A 209 -3.85 20.10 -10.97
C GLY A 209 -3.14 20.93 -12.03
N ASP A 210 -1.84 21.09 -11.81
CA ASP A 210 -0.88 21.17 -12.91
C ASP A 210 0.48 20.65 -12.45
N GLY A 211 1.22 20.07 -13.40
CA GLY A 211 2.52 19.47 -13.18
C GLY A 211 3.68 20.46 -13.29
N GLY A 212 4.83 20.00 -12.78
CA GLY A 212 6.15 20.30 -13.32
C GLY A 212 6.76 21.67 -13.00
N GLY A 213 7.87 21.66 -12.26
CA GLY A 213 8.80 22.80 -12.28
C GLY A 213 9.71 22.83 -11.06
N GLY A 214 10.98 22.45 -11.24
CA GLY A 214 12.01 22.66 -10.24
C GLY A 214 12.32 24.15 -10.02
N GLY A 215 12.80 24.48 -8.83
CA GLY A 215 13.31 25.81 -8.48
C GLY A 215 13.07 26.10 -7.00
N GLY A 216 14.16 26.29 -6.23
CA GLY A 216 14.13 26.29 -4.78
C GLY A 216 13.49 27.52 -4.12
N GLY A 217 13.16 27.36 -2.83
CA GLY A 217 13.02 28.47 -1.88
C GLY A 217 11.65 28.57 -1.18
N GLY A 218 11.47 27.81 -0.09
CA GLY A 218 10.39 28.01 0.88
C GLY A 218 9.53 26.75 1.10
N HIS A 219 9.82 25.97 2.14
CA HIS A 219 9.03 24.76 2.43
C HIS A 219 7.73 25.15 3.14
N HIS A 220 6.63 25.23 2.37
CA HIS A 220 5.28 25.57 2.83
C HIS A 220 4.58 24.38 3.52
N GLY A 221 5.01 24.03 4.74
CA GLY A 221 4.25 23.14 5.63
C GLY A 221 3.30 23.91 6.56
N LYS A 222 2.29 23.23 7.13
CA LYS A 222 1.34 23.79 8.13
C LYS A 222 2.01 24.56 9.26
N TYR A 223 3.24 24.18 9.63
CA TYR A 223 4.04 24.78 10.70
C TYR A 223 5.29 25.53 10.22
N SER A 224 5.32 25.98 8.96
CA SER A 224 6.47 26.70 8.37
C SER A 224 6.85 27.98 9.12
N GLY A 225 5.89 28.69 9.72
CA GLY A 225 6.13 29.88 10.56
C GLY A 225 6.40 29.60 12.04
N VAL A 226 6.37 28.33 12.47
CA VAL A 226 6.59 27.95 13.87
C VAL A 226 8.09 27.84 14.15
N LYS A 227 8.52 28.31 15.32
CA LYS A 227 9.93 28.24 15.75
C LYS A 227 10.37 26.78 15.96
N ASN A 228 11.55 26.43 15.47
CA ASN A 228 12.16 25.12 15.73
C ASN A 228 12.30 24.84 17.24
N GLY A 229 11.97 23.62 17.66
CA GLY A 229 11.92 23.17 19.05
C GLY A 229 10.56 23.37 19.71
N THR A 230 9.64 24.11 19.09
CA THR A 230 8.26 24.24 19.60
C THR A 230 7.56 22.89 19.55
N GLU A 231 7.00 22.46 20.68
CA GLU A 231 6.14 21.28 20.73
C GLU A 231 4.82 21.57 20.04
N LEU A 232 4.47 20.72 19.08
CA LEU A 232 3.23 20.77 18.32
C LEU A 232 2.13 19.92 18.96
N GLY A 233 2.49 19.07 19.91
CA GLY A 233 1.55 18.29 20.73
C GLY A 233 2.14 16.94 21.18
N SER A 234 1.56 16.40 22.26
CA SER A 234 1.90 15.11 22.85
C SER A 234 0.65 14.29 23.10
N TYR A 235 0.68 13.02 22.69
CA TYR A 235 -0.46 12.13 22.65
C TYR A 235 -0.04 10.75 23.15
N GLN A 236 -0.85 10.15 24.03
CA GLN A 236 -0.57 8.85 24.63
C GLN A 236 -1.59 7.80 24.19
N GLY A 237 -1.14 6.56 24.05
CA GLY A 237 -2.03 5.42 23.83
C GLY A 237 -2.73 5.41 22.48
N ILE A 238 -2.14 6.02 21.44
CA ILE A 238 -2.66 5.99 20.08
C ILE A 238 -2.66 4.54 19.60
N LYS A 239 -3.83 4.05 19.18
CA LYS A 239 -3.98 2.71 18.59
C LYS A 239 -3.88 2.82 17.08
N LEU A 240 -2.80 2.32 16.50
CA LEU A 240 -2.58 2.32 15.06
C LEU A 240 -2.87 0.93 14.49
N SER A 241 -4.03 0.82 13.82
CA SER A 241 -4.47 -0.40 13.14
C SER A 241 -3.77 -0.58 11.78
N PRO A 242 -3.84 -1.77 11.17
CA PRO A 242 -3.14 -2.06 9.92
C PRO A 242 -3.70 -1.21 8.79
N GLY A 243 -2.82 -0.72 7.92
CA GLY A 243 -3.22 0.13 6.79
C GLY A 243 -3.58 1.56 7.17
N ARG A 244 -3.63 1.89 8.47
CA ARG A 244 -3.82 3.27 8.94
C ARG A 244 -2.48 3.99 9.06
N TYR A 245 -2.52 5.31 8.91
CA TYR A 245 -1.39 6.21 8.96
C TYR A 245 -1.55 7.19 10.11
N LEU A 246 -0.46 7.46 10.82
CA LEU A 246 -0.39 8.54 11.79
C LEU A 246 0.37 9.70 11.17
N ASP A 247 -0.29 10.85 11.02
CA ASP A 247 0.33 12.09 10.56
C ASP A 247 0.63 12.99 11.75
N PHE A 248 1.86 13.46 11.82
CA PHE A 248 2.36 14.23 12.95
C PHE A 248 1.91 15.68 12.89
N THR A 249 1.30 16.10 11.78
CA THR A 249 0.79 17.44 11.56
C THR A 249 -0.70 17.61 11.89
N ASP A 250 -1.42 16.50 12.01
CA ASP A 250 -2.85 16.48 12.37
C ASP A 250 -3.07 16.92 13.83
N ASP A 251 -4.28 17.39 14.12
CA ASP A 251 -4.74 17.78 15.46
C ASP A 251 -6.27 17.58 15.57
N PRO A 252 -6.79 16.66 16.42
CA PRO A 252 -6.02 15.66 17.18
C PRO A 252 -5.42 14.61 16.25
N ARG A 253 -4.26 14.04 16.65
CA ARG A 253 -3.55 13.04 15.84
C ARG A 253 -4.26 11.69 15.87
N HIS A 254 -5.24 11.52 14.99
CA HIS A 254 -5.96 10.27 14.79
C HIS A 254 -5.45 9.49 13.58
N PRO A 255 -5.40 8.14 13.66
CA PRO A 255 -5.05 7.33 12.50
C PRO A 255 -6.01 7.51 11.33
N LYS A 256 -5.48 7.80 10.15
CA LYS A 256 -6.23 8.03 8.91
C LYS A 256 -5.95 6.98 7.84
N GLU A 257 -6.72 7.01 6.75
CA GLU A 257 -6.67 5.98 5.69
C GLU A 257 -5.51 6.18 4.71
N ASN A 258 -4.98 7.39 4.60
CA ASN A 258 -3.91 7.75 3.67
C ASN A 258 -3.08 8.95 4.14
N GLY A 259 -1.86 9.09 3.62
CA GLY A 259 -1.05 10.31 3.72
C GLY A 259 -0.53 10.63 5.13
N GLY A 260 0.22 9.73 5.78
CA GLY A 260 0.84 10.02 7.08
C GLY A 260 2.23 9.39 7.25
N ASP A 261 2.87 9.71 8.37
CA ASP A 261 4.31 9.57 8.61
C ASP A 261 4.73 8.23 9.19
N LEU A 262 3.81 7.61 9.92
CA LEU A 262 4.01 6.31 10.53
C LEU A 262 2.86 5.41 10.13
N LYS A 263 3.18 4.29 9.50
CA LYS A 263 2.22 3.26 9.10
C LYS A 263 2.53 1.94 9.80
N PHE A 264 1.50 1.27 10.28
CA PHE A 264 1.59 -0.14 10.66
C PHE A 264 1.15 -1.02 9.49
N ASN A 265 2.03 -1.91 9.04
CA ASN A 265 1.71 -2.92 8.05
C ASN A 265 1.59 -4.29 8.74
N ALA A 266 0.36 -4.78 8.91
CA ALA A 266 0.17 -6.14 9.43
C ALA A 266 0.59 -7.22 8.44
N ALA A 267 0.57 -6.94 7.13
CA ALA A 267 0.95 -7.90 6.10
C ALA A 267 2.46 -8.21 6.06
N THR A 268 3.27 -7.42 6.77
CA THR A 268 4.71 -7.66 6.94
C THR A 268 5.15 -7.51 8.39
N THR A 269 4.21 -7.32 9.32
CA THR A 269 4.46 -7.04 10.74
C THR A 269 5.53 -5.96 10.96
N GLU A 270 5.38 -4.82 10.29
CA GLU A 270 6.38 -3.74 10.30
C GLU A 270 5.76 -2.39 10.64
N LEU A 271 6.51 -1.57 11.39
CA LEU A 271 6.31 -0.13 11.45
C LEU A 271 7.15 0.55 10.38
N ARG A 272 6.52 1.39 9.56
CA ARG A 272 7.14 2.07 8.42
C ARG A 272 7.06 3.58 8.57
N ALA A 273 8.16 4.26 8.30
CA ALA A 273 8.27 5.72 8.30
C ALA A 273 9.39 6.17 7.35
N ASP A 274 9.28 7.38 6.80
CA ASP A 274 10.14 7.86 5.70
C ASP A 274 11.57 8.16 6.12
N ARG A 275 11.78 8.75 7.31
CA ARG A 275 13.12 8.93 7.89
C ARG A 275 13.07 8.56 9.35
N VAL A 276 13.36 7.29 9.65
CA VAL A 276 13.28 6.75 11.00
C VAL A 276 14.64 6.32 11.53
N ALA A 277 14.93 6.75 12.76
CA ALA A 277 16.05 6.30 13.56
C ALA A 277 15.53 5.68 14.86
N VAL A 278 16.14 4.57 15.28
CA VAL A 278 15.73 3.88 16.51
C VAL A 278 16.63 4.36 17.65
N VAL A 279 16.05 5.02 18.64
CA VAL A 279 16.79 5.59 19.78
C VAL A 279 17.53 4.47 20.50
N ARG A 280 18.82 4.68 20.78
CA ARG A 280 19.67 3.69 21.46
C ARG A 280 19.13 3.37 22.86
N PRO A 281 19.17 2.10 23.30
CA PRO A 281 18.81 1.73 24.67
C PRO A 281 19.59 2.57 25.70
N GLY A 282 18.90 3.15 26.69
CA GLY A 282 19.49 4.02 27.70
C GLY A 282 19.90 5.43 27.22
N GLY A 283 19.68 5.76 25.94
CA GLY A 283 19.89 7.10 25.41
C GLY A 283 18.83 8.09 25.88
N LYS A 284 19.18 9.38 25.92
CA LYS A 284 18.21 10.45 26.15
C LYS A 284 17.27 10.55 24.95
N ALA A 285 15.98 10.30 25.14
CA ALA A 285 14.95 10.54 24.13
C ALA A 285 14.42 11.97 24.23
N GLY A 286 14.13 12.62 23.11
CA GLY A 286 13.58 13.98 23.08
C GLY A 286 13.94 14.74 21.80
N TYR A 287 13.41 15.96 21.66
CA TYR A 287 13.60 16.79 20.47
C TYR A 287 15.06 16.89 20.02
N GLN A 288 15.98 17.26 20.92
CA GLN A 288 17.38 17.45 20.57
C GLN A 288 18.04 16.15 20.11
N ALA A 289 17.74 15.03 20.78
CA ALA A 289 18.26 13.72 20.38
C ALA A 289 17.75 13.30 19.00
N CYS A 290 16.46 13.50 18.70
CA CYS A 290 15.89 13.18 17.39
C CYS A 290 16.37 14.13 16.28
N ARG A 291 16.58 15.42 16.60
CA ARG A 291 17.10 16.41 15.65
C ARG A 291 18.56 16.12 15.26
N ASP A 292 19.37 15.73 16.25
CA ASP A 292 20.80 15.50 16.05
C ASP A 292 21.09 14.08 15.54
N ASP A 293 20.08 13.21 15.45
CA ASP A 293 20.22 11.85 14.91
C ASP A 293 20.27 11.87 13.37
N THR A 294 21.48 11.75 12.85
CA THR A 294 21.75 11.71 11.40
C THR A 294 21.58 10.32 10.79
N THR A 295 21.20 9.30 11.57
CA THR A 295 21.03 7.93 11.08
C THR A 295 19.63 7.65 10.53
N ALA A 296 18.74 8.65 10.63
CA ALA A 296 17.38 8.62 10.13
C ALA A 296 17.39 8.41 8.61
N GLN A 297 16.93 7.24 8.22
CA GLN A 297 16.83 6.81 6.83
C GLN A 297 15.47 6.13 6.65
N TRP A 298 15.08 5.92 5.40
CA TRP A 298 13.93 5.11 5.11
C TRP A 298 14.16 3.69 5.67
N ARG A 299 13.29 3.22 6.57
CA ARG A 299 13.36 1.84 7.11
C ARG A 299 11.97 1.29 7.40
N ALA A 300 11.80 0.02 7.09
CA ALA A 300 10.82 -0.81 7.75
C ALA A 300 11.46 -1.38 9.01
N LEU A 301 10.78 -1.19 10.15
CA LEU A 301 11.23 -1.69 11.44
C LEU A 301 10.38 -2.89 11.81
N ASP A 302 11.05 -4.01 12.03
CA ASP A 302 10.45 -5.27 12.47
C ASP A 302 9.74 -5.08 13.81
N ALA A 303 8.42 -5.25 13.81
CA ALA A 303 7.55 -4.99 14.95
C ALA A 303 8.00 -5.74 16.20
N ASP A 304 8.55 -6.96 16.08
CA ASP A 304 8.90 -7.80 17.22
C ASP A 304 10.05 -7.20 18.06
N THR A 305 10.85 -6.32 17.45
CA THR A 305 12.02 -5.70 18.08
C THR A 305 11.74 -4.35 18.74
N LEU A 306 10.52 -3.84 18.58
CA LEU A 306 10.15 -2.47 18.91
C LEU A 306 9.44 -2.25 20.26
N PRO A 307 8.78 -3.23 20.92
CA PRO A 307 8.15 -2.98 22.22
C PRO A 307 9.12 -2.34 23.22
N GLY A 308 8.70 -1.23 23.83
CA GLY A 308 9.49 -0.44 24.77
C GLY A 308 10.56 0.45 24.13
N ARG A 309 10.67 0.49 22.80
CA ARG A 309 11.63 1.34 22.09
C ARG A 309 11.04 2.68 21.68
N SER A 310 11.92 3.66 21.56
CA SER A 310 11.60 4.97 21.00
C SER A 310 12.17 5.13 19.59
N LEU A 311 11.39 5.75 18.72
CA LEU A 311 11.73 6.05 17.33
C LEU A 311 11.75 7.56 17.16
N CYS A 312 12.77 8.07 16.47
CA CYS A 312 12.80 9.42 15.95
C CYS A 312 12.40 9.37 14.48
N VAL A 313 11.33 10.06 14.12
CA VAL A 313 10.81 10.13 12.75
C VAL A 313 10.81 11.58 12.30
N THR A 314 11.43 11.86 11.15
CA THR A 314 11.59 13.23 10.63
C THR A 314 10.94 13.37 9.26
N ARG A 315 10.11 14.39 9.10
CA ARG A 315 9.45 14.76 7.84
C ARG A 315 10.27 15.76 7.04
N ASP A 316 10.02 15.82 5.74
CA ASP A 316 10.68 16.76 4.83
C ASP A 316 10.26 18.23 5.07
N ASP A 317 9.06 18.47 5.59
CA ASP A 317 8.62 19.79 6.06
C ASP A 317 9.25 20.21 7.40
N GLY A 318 10.11 19.35 7.96
CA GLY A 318 10.88 19.55 9.17
C GLY A 318 10.13 19.21 10.46
N VAL A 319 8.93 18.64 10.42
CA VAL A 319 8.31 18.13 11.66
C VAL A 319 9.07 16.88 12.14
N ILE A 320 9.35 16.84 13.45
CA ILE A 320 10.07 15.74 14.11
C ILE A 320 9.14 15.10 15.13
N GLY A 321 8.94 13.79 15.04
CA GLY A 321 8.18 12.99 16.00
C GLY A 321 9.07 12.04 16.79
N LEU A 322 8.84 11.98 18.11
CA LEU A 322 9.30 10.92 18.99
C LEU A 322 8.15 9.95 19.21
N VAL A 323 8.25 8.76 18.64
CA VAL A 323 7.26 7.69 18.77
C VAL A 323 7.76 6.67 19.78
N GLN A 324 7.04 6.46 20.89
CA GLN A 324 7.33 5.40 21.85
C GLN A 324 6.40 4.23 21.58
N VAL A 325 6.97 3.09 21.18
CA VAL A 325 6.20 1.88 20.89
C VAL A 325 5.93 1.17 22.21
N ARG A 326 4.69 1.26 22.71
CA ARG A 326 4.29 0.66 23.99
C ARG A 326 4.24 -0.86 23.87
N ARG A 327 3.41 -1.35 22.95
CA ARG A 327 3.16 -2.77 22.72
C ARG A 327 2.45 -2.99 21.39
N PHE A 328 2.61 -4.19 20.84
CA PHE A 328 1.71 -4.73 19.82
C PHE A 328 0.60 -5.53 20.50
N VAL A 329 -0.58 -5.48 19.91
CA VAL A 329 -1.76 -6.16 20.42
C VAL A 329 -2.34 -6.99 19.31
N ASP A 330 -2.55 -8.26 19.60
CA ASP A 330 -3.26 -9.20 18.74
C ASP A 330 -4.53 -9.63 19.48
N GLU A 331 -5.67 -9.06 19.09
CA GLU A 331 -7.00 -9.38 19.62
C GLU A 331 -7.86 -9.96 18.49
N PRO A 332 -7.65 -11.24 18.10
CA PRO A 332 -8.26 -11.84 16.91
C PRO A 332 -9.80 -11.86 16.97
N ASP A 333 -10.39 -11.90 18.16
CA ASP A 333 -11.83 -12.07 18.35
C ASP A 333 -12.63 -10.76 18.39
N THR A 334 -11.99 -9.59 18.52
CA THR A 334 -12.74 -8.32 18.77
C THR A 334 -12.19 -7.06 18.10
N ARG A 335 -10.87 -6.95 17.84
CA ARG A 335 -10.28 -5.68 17.38
C ARG A 335 -9.16 -5.80 16.32
N GLY A 336 -8.76 -7.02 15.97
CA GLY A 336 -7.65 -7.27 15.04
C GLY A 336 -6.29 -6.89 15.63
N ILE A 337 -5.24 -6.93 14.79
CA ILE A 337 -3.86 -6.60 15.19
C ILE A 337 -3.66 -5.09 15.16
N TYR A 338 -3.14 -4.48 16.21
CA TYR A 338 -2.79 -3.05 16.23
C TYR A 338 -1.57 -2.77 17.11
N VAL A 339 -0.92 -1.63 16.89
CA VAL A 339 0.17 -1.16 17.75
C VAL A 339 -0.29 0.02 18.60
N VAL A 340 0.13 0.03 19.87
CA VAL A 340 -0.10 1.15 20.78
C VAL A 340 1.18 1.98 20.83
N VAL A 341 1.06 3.27 20.50
CA VAL A 341 2.19 4.20 20.51
C VAL A 341 1.85 5.48 21.26
N ASP A 342 2.86 6.10 21.84
CA ASP A 342 2.79 7.50 22.23
C ASP A 342 3.58 8.34 21.23
N LEU A 343 3.12 9.55 20.98
CA LEU A 343 3.74 10.47 20.03
C LEU A 343 3.89 11.84 20.67
N THR A 344 5.11 12.36 20.70
CA THR A 344 5.37 13.79 20.88
C THR A 344 5.96 14.33 19.60
N ALA A 345 5.42 15.42 19.06
CA ALA A 345 5.95 16.02 17.84
C ALA A 345 6.34 17.48 18.07
N TRP A 346 7.39 17.90 17.38
CA TRP A 346 7.93 19.25 17.42
C TRP A 346 8.12 19.78 16.02
N LYS A 347 8.13 21.12 15.90
CA LYS A 347 8.70 21.75 14.73
C LYS A 347 10.23 21.60 14.77
N GLY A 348 10.82 21.04 13.75
CA GLY A 348 12.26 20.90 13.56
C GLY A 348 12.76 21.63 12.31
N PRO A 349 14.09 21.69 12.13
CA PRO A 349 14.68 22.18 10.90
C PRO A 349 14.27 21.28 9.72
N ALA A 350 14.10 21.87 8.54
CA ALA A 350 13.95 21.08 7.33
C ALA A 350 15.21 20.21 7.15
N PRO A 351 15.06 18.93 6.82
CA PRO A 351 16.21 18.09 6.50
C PRO A 351 16.96 18.66 5.30
N LYS A 352 18.30 18.59 5.34
CA LYS A 352 19.13 18.85 4.16
C LYS A 352 19.29 17.60 3.31
#